data_AF-A0A7W9WT40-F1
#
_entry.id   AF-A0A7W9WT40-F1
#
_cell.length_a   1.000
_cell.length_b   1.000
_cell.length_c   1.000
_cell.angle_alpha   90.00
_cell.angle_beta   90.00
_cell.angle_gamma   90.00
#
_symmetry.space_group_name_H-M   'P 1'
#
loop_
_entity.id
_entity.type
_entity.pdbx_description
1 polymer ?
#
loop_
_entity_poly.entity_id
_entity_poly.type
_entity_poly.pdbx_seq_one_letter_code
_entity_poly.pdbx_strand_id
1 'polypeptide(L)'
;MPTFHEMPSIPSPPSLPPSLPPSLPPFSSSPSASTSQAASGPVWVVPLPAHQAYDHVRFKRVFTTDGTRHVVVLVDLHKLLLCADRDDTDYVLKPVDDWHVGKVRGIREFLDPGNERVPQMPYVTISKRRASGLAGWLGVAHVGVVAFRNGQHRARYLAWAGAVWLPVEVHEREAPLLREFCGAAGEDDEQREAVQHSR
;
A
#
# COMPACT_ATOMS: atom_id res chain seq x y z
N MET A 1 -59.52 29.84 -41.26
CA MET A 1 -58.17 30.44 -41.27
C MET A 1 -57.61 30.24 -39.88
N PRO A 2 -56.53 29.44 -39.69
CA PRO A 2 -55.32 29.48 -40.50
C PRO A 2 -55.05 28.21 -41.31
N THR A 3 -54.30 28.45 -42.36
CA THR A 3 -53.73 27.59 -43.38
C THR A 3 -52.71 26.60 -42.79
N PHE A 4 -52.86 25.32 -43.11
CA PHE A 4 -51.79 24.34 -42.97
C PHE A 4 -50.78 24.59 -44.10
N HIS A 5 -49.60 25.07 -43.76
CA HIS A 5 -48.50 25.21 -44.73
C HIS A 5 -47.86 23.84 -44.96
N GLU A 6 -47.95 23.39 -46.20
CA GLU A 6 -47.26 22.24 -46.77
C GLU A 6 -45.74 22.46 -46.69
N MET A 7 -45.01 21.52 -46.08
CA MET A 7 -43.54 21.56 -45.99
C MET A 7 -42.91 20.98 -47.27
N PRO A 8 -41.89 21.63 -47.84
CA PRO A 8 -41.19 21.12 -49.01
C PRO A 8 -40.31 19.90 -48.71
N SER A 9 -40.30 18.95 -49.63
CA SER A 9 -39.53 17.71 -49.59
C SER A 9 -38.02 17.95 -49.66
N ILE A 10 -37.27 17.27 -48.80
CA ILE A 10 -35.80 17.35 -48.72
C ILE A 10 -35.19 16.39 -49.76
N PRO A 11 -34.22 16.83 -50.59
CA PRO A 11 -33.55 15.94 -51.54
C PRO A 11 -32.57 14.97 -50.85
N SER A 12 -32.55 13.73 -51.33
CA SER A 12 -31.69 12.63 -50.85
C SER A 12 -30.19 12.91 -51.03
N PRO A 13 -29.33 12.48 -50.09
CA PRO A 13 -27.88 12.61 -50.22
C PRO A 13 -27.28 11.61 -51.23
N PRO A 14 -26.16 11.96 -51.88
CA PRO A 14 -25.47 11.08 -52.83
C PRO A 14 -24.72 9.93 -52.14
N SER A 15 -24.60 8.83 -52.87
CA SER A 15 -24.05 7.53 -52.45
C SER A 15 -22.54 7.58 -52.15
N LEU A 16 -22.13 6.93 -51.05
CA LEU A 16 -20.74 6.78 -50.63
C LEU A 16 -19.99 5.71 -51.47
N PRO A 17 -18.68 5.88 -51.74
CA PRO A 17 -17.84 4.89 -52.41
C PRO A 17 -17.43 3.72 -51.48
N PRO A 18 -17.00 2.56 -52.05
CA PRO A 18 -16.82 1.31 -51.30
C PRO A 18 -15.62 1.30 -50.35
N SER A 19 -15.79 0.55 -49.28
CA SER A 19 -14.90 0.31 -48.15
C SER A 19 -13.60 -0.42 -48.53
N LEU A 20 -12.48 0.08 -48.01
CA LEU A 20 -11.18 -0.60 -47.98
C LEU A 20 -11.17 -1.69 -46.89
N PRO A 21 -10.51 -2.85 -47.10
CA PRO A 21 -10.41 -3.90 -46.09
C PRO A 21 -9.36 -3.58 -45.01
N PRO A 22 -9.54 -4.07 -43.77
CA PRO A 22 -8.56 -3.87 -42.70
C PRO A 22 -7.32 -4.75 -42.89
N SER A 23 -6.15 -4.13 -42.90
CA SER A 23 -4.86 -4.83 -42.77
C SER A 23 -4.62 -5.17 -41.30
N LEU A 24 -4.52 -6.46 -40.99
CA LEU A 24 -4.10 -6.98 -39.68
C LEU A 24 -2.60 -6.76 -39.49
N PRO A 25 -2.12 -6.23 -38.34
CA PRO A 25 -0.72 -6.35 -37.96
C PRO A 25 -0.44 -7.75 -37.36
N PRO A 26 0.78 -8.29 -37.52
CA PRO A 26 1.18 -9.55 -36.92
C PRO A 26 1.30 -9.43 -35.40
N PHE A 27 0.73 -10.41 -34.69
CA PHE A 27 0.96 -10.63 -33.27
C PHE A 27 2.45 -10.94 -33.03
N SER A 28 3.19 -9.93 -32.58
CA SER A 28 4.53 -10.14 -32.05
C SER A 28 4.42 -10.35 -30.55
N SER A 29 4.34 -11.63 -30.16
CA SER A 29 4.50 -12.04 -28.77
C SER A 29 5.95 -11.84 -28.35
N SER A 30 6.20 -10.89 -27.46
CA SER A 30 7.45 -10.82 -26.70
C SER A 30 7.12 -10.68 -25.22
N PRO A 31 7.43 -11.68 -24.38
CA PRO A 31 7.48 -11.50 -22.94
C PRO A 31 8.86 -10.91 -22.63
N SER A 32 8.94 -9.60 -22.47
CA SER A 32 10.18 -8.95 -22.02
C SER A 32 9.87 -8.10 -20.81
N ALA A 33 10.23 -8.69 -19.67
CA ALA A 33 10.55 -8.08 -18.40
C ALA A 33 9.71 -6.85 -18.05
N SER A 34 8.68 -7.09 -17.23
CA SER A 34 8.21 -6.09 -16.28
C SER A 34 9.39 -5.71 -15.40
N THR A 35 10.13 -4.70 -15.83
CA THR A 35 11.10 -3.96 -15.03
C THR A 35 10.42 -3.61 -13.72
N SER A 36 10.97 -4.09 -12.61
CA SER A 36 10.64 -3.69 -11.26
C SER A 36 10.76 -2.17 -11.13
N GLN A 37 9.69 -1.47 -11.48
CA GLN A 37 9.52 -0.04 -11.25
C GLN A 37 8.32 0.16 -10.33
N ALA A 38 8.32 -0.56 -9.22
CA ALA A 38 7.32 -0.45 -8.17
C ALA A 38 7.75 0.55 -7.09
N ALA A 39 8.21 1.76 -7.45
CA ALA A 39 8.50 2.80 -6.45
C ALA A 39 8.58 4.24 -7.00
N SER A 40 7.81 4.62 -8.03
CA SER A 40 7.79 6.02 -8.48
C SER A 40 6.40 6.53 -8.90
N GLY A 41 5.34 6.05 -8.25
CA GLY A 41 4.03 6.72 -8.23
C GLY A 41 3.82 7.45 -6.90
N PRO A 42 2.94 8.47 -6.80
CA PRO A 42 2.60 9.13 -5.53
C PRO A 42 1.86 8.21 -4.53
N VAL A 43 1.58 6.98 -4.95
CA VAL A 43 0.71 6.01 -4.28
C VAL A 43 1.36 4.63 -4.30
N TRP A 44 1.24 3.91 -3.19
CA TRP A 44 1.72 2.55 -2.96
C TRP A 44 0.53 1.58 -2.95
N VAL A 45 0.70 0.43 -3.59
CA VAL A 45 -0.35 -0.59 -3.71
C VAL A 45 0.02 -1.79 -2.86
N VAL A 46 -0.81 -2.10 -1.87
CA VAL A 46 -0.60 -3.22 -0.93
C VAL A 46 -1.61 -4.32 -1.23
N PRO A 47 -1.18 -5.54 -1.60
CA PRO A 47 -2.08 -6.65 -1.91
C PRO A 47 -2.76 -7.22 -0.65
N LEU A 48 -3.99 -7.71 -0.81
CA LEU A 48 -4.81 -8.35 0.22
C LEU A 48 -5.36 -9.70 -0.25
N PRO A 49 -4.54 -10.76 -0.19
CA PRO A 49 -4.91 -12.06 -0.75
C PRO A 49 -6.08 -12.75 -0.03
N ALA A 50 -6.39 -12.37 1.21
CA ALA A 50 -7.48 -12.97 1.99
C ALA A 50 -8.73 -12.09 2.07
N HIS A 51 -8.76 -10.95 1.36
CA HIS A 51 -9.85 -9.98 1.48
C HIS A 51 -10.89 -10.15 0.37
N GLN A 52 -12.15 -10.33 0.77
CA GLN A 52 -13.22 -10.73 -0.17
C GLN A 52 -13.73 -9.59 -1.06
N ALA A 53 -13.70 -8.33 -0.58
CA ALA A 53 -14.35 -7.22 -1.28
C ALA A 53 -13.43 -6.52 -2.30
N TYR A 54 -12.12 -6.60 -2.12
CA TYR A 54 -11.09 -6.02 -2.98
C TYR A 54 -9.75 -6.70 -2.70
N ASP A 55 -8.88 -6.73 -3.69
CA ASP A 55 -7.60 -7.46 -3.70
C ASP A 55 -6.39 -6.58 -3.32
N HIS A 56 -6.58 -5.27 -3.17
CA HIS A 56 -5.51 -4.35 -2.79
C HIS A 56 -6.02 -3.08 -2.11
N VAL A 57 -5.09 -2.36 -1.47
CA VAL A 57 -5.28 -1.03 -0.90
C VAL A 57 -4.24 -0.08 -1.44
N ARG A 58 -4.61 1.20 -1.54
CA ARG A 58 -3.74 2.28 -2.01
C ARG A 58 -3.35 3.18 -0.85
N PHE A 59 -2.07 3.52 -0.72
CA PHE A 59 -1.56 4.45 0.30
C PHE A 59 -0.78 5.60 -0.31
N LYS A 60 -0.92 6.79 0.27
CA LYS A 60 -0.05 7.94 -0.04
C LYS A 60 0.80 8.33 1.15
N ARG A 61 1.89 9.05 0.88
CA ARG A 61 2.74 9.61 1.94
C ARG A 61 1.98 10.62 2.81
N VAL A 62 2.30 10.62 4.09
CA VAL A 62 2.01 11.65 5.10
C VAL A 62 2.92 12.85 4.89
N PHE A 63 4.22 12.61 4.72
CA PHE A 63 5.23 13.66 4.65
C PHE A 63 5.69 13.86 3.20
N THR A 64 5.18 14.92 2.57
CA THR A 64 5.47 15.27 1.17
C THR A 64 6.24 16.57 1.02
N THR A 65 6.39 17.33 2.10
CA THR A 65 7.05 18.64 2.09
C THR A 65 8.56 18.48 2.26
N ASP A 66 9.33 19.27 1.49
CA ASP A 66 10.78 19.35 1.64
C ASP A 66 11.17 19.68 3.10
N GLY A 67 12.23 19.03 3.58
CA GLY A 67 12.73 19.17 4.96
C GLY A 67 12.13 18.19 5.98
N THR A 68 11.10 17.44 5.61
CA THR A 68 10.64 16.30 6.42
C THR A 68 11.61 15.13 6.25
N ARG A 69 12.41 14.83 7.28
CA ARG A 69 13.42 13.76 7.30
C ARG A 69 12.77 12.37 7.48
N HIS A 70 11.62 12.16 6.87
CA HIS A 70 10.86 10.92 6.94
C HIS A 70 11.04 10.15 5.64
N VAL A 71 11.28 8.84 5.80
CA VAL A 71 11.47 7.91 4.69
C VAL A 71 10.43 6.81 4.80
N VAL A 72 10.12 6.20 3.66
CA VAL A 72 9.26 5.01 3.60
C VAL A 72 10.15 3.78 3.74
N VAL A 73 9.73 2.84 4.57
CA VAL A 73 10.34 1.51 4.74
C VAL A 73 9.25 0.47 4.51
N LEU A 74 9.49 -0.52 3.64
CA LEU A 74 8.62 -1.69 3.59
C LEU A 74 8.94 -2.61 4.76
N VAL A 75 7.91 -2.91 5.53
CA VAL A 75 8.04 -3.76 6.71
C VAL A 75 7.21 -5.02 6.54
N ASP A 76 7.72 -6.12 7.09
CA ASP A 76 6.93 -7.30 7.41
C ASP A 76 5.86 -6.88 8.43
N LEU A 77 4.60 -7.02 8.03
CA LEU A 77 3.47 -6.51 8.80
C LEU A 77 3.30 -7.29 10.12
N HIS A 78 3.61 -8.57 10.12
CA HIS A 78 3.54 -9.38 11.32
C HIS A 78 4.61 -8.97 12.34
N LYS A 79 5.88 -8.79 11.90
CA LYS A 79 6.96 -8.29 12.77
C LYS A 79 6.67 -6.89 13.31
N LEU A 80 6.10 -6.01 12.49
CA LEU A 80 5.68 -4.67 12.90
C LEU A 80 4.68 -4.72 14.05
N LEU A 81 3.61 -5.53 13.92
CA LEU A 81 2.59 -5.66 14.95
C LEU A 81 3.14 -6.32 16.22
N LEU A 82 4.03 -7.32 16.10
CA LEU A 82 4.73 -7.88 17.26
C LEU A 82 5.57 -6.85 18.00
N CYS A 83 6.24 -5.95 17.29
CA CYS A 83 7.00 -4.87 17.94
C CYS A 83 6.08 -3.80 18.54
N ALA A 84 4.91 -3.57 17.95
CA ALA A 84 3.93 -2.62 18.46
C ALA A 84 3.20 -3.13 19.71
N ASP A 85 2.94 -4.43 19.80
CA ASP A 85 2.30 -5.04 20.96
C ASP A 85 3.21 -5.11 22.20
N ARG A 86 4.50 -4.73 22.05
CA ARG A 86 5.45 -4.51 23.16
C ARG A 86 5.46 -3.07 23.68
N ASP A 87 4.68 -2.17 23.09
CA ASP A 87 4.58 -0.79 23.56
C ASP A 87 3.71 -0.75 24.83
N ASP A 88 4.30 -0.36 25.97
CA ASP A 88 3.68 -0.37 27.30
C ASP A 88 2.69 0.80 27.52
N THR A 89 2.14 1.38 26.45
CA THR A 89 1.20 2.52 26.56
C THR A 89 -0.23 2.08 26.92
N ASP A 90 -0.43 0.82 27.34
CA ASP A 90 -1.71 0.15 27.60
C ASP A 90 -2.71 0.16 26.42
N TYR A 91 -2.28 0.63 25.24
CA TYR A 91 -3.11 0.75 24.05
C TYR A 91 -2.90 -0.44 23.09
N VAL A 92 -3.12 -1.65 23.61
CA VAL A 92 -3.10 -2.87 22.80
C VAL A 92 -4.48 -3.06 22.17
N LEU A 93 -4.54 -2.97 20.84
CA LEU A 93 -5.77 -3.24 20.11
C LEU A 93 -6.12 -4.73 20.17
N LYS A 94 -7.38 -5.03 20.48
CA LYS A 94 -7.91 -6.38 20.35
C LYS A 94 -7.72 -6.93 18.92
N PRO A 95 -7.65 -8.26 18.75
CA PRO A 95 -7.81 -8.90 17.45
C PRO A 95 -9.02 -8.37 16.68
N VAL A 96 -8.95 -8.36 15.35
CA VAL A 96 -10.01 -7.79 14.50
C VAL A 96 -11.33 -8.54 14.65
N ASP A 97 -11.27 -9.85 14.90
CA ASP A 97 -12.46 -10.69 15.13
C ASP A 97 -13.27 -10.25 16.37
N ASP A 98 -12.64 -9.55 17.32
CA ASP A 98 -13.30 -9.00 18.51
C ASP A 98 -13.80 -7.56 18.31
N TRP A 99 -13.64 -6.99 17.12
CA TRP A 99 -14.09 -5.63 16.85
C TRP A 99 -15.59 -5.61 16.59
N HIS A 100 -16.25 -4.54 17.07
CA HIS A 100 -17.63 -4.29 16.69
C HIS A 100 -17.76 -4.22 15.15
N VAL A 101 -18.77 -4.89 14.59
CA VAL A 101 -18.97 -5.00 13.13
C VAL A 101 -18.95 -3.65 12.41
N GLY A 102 -19.51 -2.61 13.03
CA GLY A 102 -19.49 -1.24 12.50
C GLY A 102 -18.07 -0.66 12.34
N LYS A 103 -17.14 -1.03 13.22
CA LYS A 103 -15.72 -0.62 13.11
C LYS A 103 -15.02 -1.34 11.98
N VAL A 104 -15.22 -2.65 11.85
CA VAL A 104 -14.69 -3.45 10.73
C VAL A 104 -15.18 -2.88 9.40
N ARG A 105 -16.49 -2.62 9.30
CA ARG A 105 -17.09 -2.01 8.11
C ARG A 105 -16.51 -0.63 7.79
N GLY A 106 -16.38 0.23 8.80
CA GLY A 106 -15.83 1.58 8.62
C GLY A 106 -14.37 1.58 8.15
N ILE A 107 -13.52 0.68 8.68
CA ILE A 107 -12.14 0.53 8.21
C ILE A 107 -12.10 -0.01 6.78
N ARG A 108 -12.94 -1.02 6.47
CA ARG A 108 -13.04 -1.59 5.12
C ARG A 108 -13.39 -0.53 4.08
N GLU A 109 -14.40 0.31 4.34
CA GLU A 109 -14.85 1.39 3.46
C GLU A 109 -13.81 2.51 3.32
N PHE A 110 -13.08 2.81 4.41
CA PHE A 110 -12.00 3.78 4.39
C PHE A 110 -10.79 3.33 3.55
N LEU A 111 -10.53 2.02 3.51
CA LEU A 111 -9.41 1.42 2.79
C LEU A 111 -9.76 1.04 1.34
N ASP A 112 -11.03 1.09 0.96
CA ASP A 112 -11.51 0.70 -0.36
C ASP A 112 -10.73 1.43 -1.47
N PRO A 113 -10.10 0.70 -2.42
CA PRO A 113 -9.34 1.33 -3.49
C PRO A 113 -10.22 2.19 -4.41
N GLY A 114 -11.54 1.99 -4.47
CA GLY A 114 -12.49 2.85 -5.19
C GLY A 114 -12.80 4.18 -4.48
N ASN A 115 -12.38 4.36 -3.22
CA ASN A 115 -12.57 5.59 -2.48
C ASN A 115 -11.75 6.74 -3.11
N GLU A 116 -12.37 7.91 -3.27
CA GLU A 116 -11.70 9.12 -3.80
C GLU A 116 -10.55 9.56 -2.87
N ARG A 117 -10.73 9.39 -1.55
CA ARG A 117 -9.71 9.76 -0.56
C ARG A 117 -8.75 8.62 -0.32
N VAL A 118 -7.60 8.66 -0.99
CA VAL A 118 -6.49 7.73 -0.73
C VAL A 118 -5.98 7.90 0.72
N PRO A 119 -5.97 6.83 1.54
CA PRO A 119 -5.51 6.89 2.92
C PRO A 119 -4.00 7.14 3.00
N GLN A 120 -3.57 7.77 4.09
CA GLN A 120 -2.16 7.97 4.37
C GLN A 120 -1.54 6.71 4.97
N MET A 121 -0.26 6.47 4.61
CA MET A 121 0.57 5.44 5.21
C MET A 121 0.59 5.55 6.74
N PRO A 122 0.75 4.43 7.45
CA PRO A 122 1.14 4.46 8.85
C PRO A 122 2.45 5.22 9.03
N TYR A 123 2.50 6.06 10.06
CA TYR A 123 3.73 6.70 10.55
C TYR A 123 4.03 6.18 11.95
N VAL A 124 5.26 5.74 12.17
CA VAL A 124 5.71 5.12 13.42
C VAL A 124 7.03 5.71 13.93
N THR A 125 7.30 5.50 15.21
CA THR A 125 8.64 5.63 15.81
C THR A 125 9.09 4.26 16.32
N ILE A 126 10.40 4.01 16.40
CA ILE A 126 10.94 2.74 16.90
C ILE A 126 12.07 2.96 17.90
N SER A 127 12.11 2.14 18.96
CA SER A 127 13.16 2.14 19.96
C SER A 127 13.64 0.72 20.30
N LYS A 128 14.85 0.61 20.86
CA LYS A 128 15.39 -0.63 21.44
C LYS A 128 15.12 -0.63 22.94
N ARG A 129 14.56 -1.73 23.45
CA ARG A 129 14.37 -1.95 24.89
C ARG A 129 15.01 -3.28 25.30
N ARG A 130 15.48 -3.38 26.54
CA ARG A 130 15.95 -4.64 27.10
C ARG A 130 14.75 -5.57 27.32
N ALA A 131 14.86 -6.83 26.90
CA ALA A 131 13.83 -7.83 27.16
C ALA A 131 13.64 -8.03 28.68
N SER A 132 12.39 -8.04 29.15
CA SER A 132 12.05 -8.45 30.51
C SER A 132 11.91 -9.98 30.61
N GLY A 133 12.08 -10.55 31.81
CA GLY A 133 11.92 -11.99 32.07
C GLY A 133 13.21 -12.81 31.99
N LEU A 134 13.08 -14.15 32.01
CA LEU A 134 14.22 -15.09 32.06
C LEU A 134 15.17 -14.94 30.86
N ALA A 135 14.66 -14.53 29.69
CA ALA A 135 15.47 -14.21 28.51
C ALA A 135 16.35 -12.95 28.69
N GLY A 136 15.98 -12.04 29.59
CA GLY A 136 16.77 -10.88 29.97
C GLY A 136 17.81 -11.16 31.07
N TRP A 137 17.66 -12.28 31.79
CA TRP A 137 18.52 -12.66 32.92
C TRP A 137 19.89 -13.19 32.48
N LEU A 138 19.98 -13.89 31.33
CA LEU A 138 21.26 -14.24 30.70
C LEU A 138 21.98 -13.05 30.03
N GLY A 139 21.35 -11.88 30.01
CA GLY A 139 21.94 -10.66 29.48
C GLY A 139 21.96 -10.60 27.95
N VAL A 140 21.62 -9.42 27.43
CA VAL A 140 21.80 -8.98 26.03
C VAL A 140 20.71 -9.36 25.02
N ALA A 141 19.51 -9.78 25.42
CA ALA A 141 18.36 -9.76 24.49
C ALA A 141 17.75 -8.34 24.44
N HIS A 142 17.91 -7.64 23.32
CA HIS A 142 17.17 -6.40 23.02
C HIS A 142 15.99 -6.71 22.11
N VAL A 143 14.88 -6.02 22.34
CA VAL A 143 13.67 -6.10 21.52
C VAL A 143 13.38 -4.73 20.91
N GLY A 144 12.84 -4.74 19.69
CA GLY A 144 12.26 -3.56 19.06
C GLY A 144 10.88 -3.28 19.64
N VAL A 145 10.61 -2.00 19.90
CA VAL A 145 9.31 -1.48 20.33
C VAL A 145 8.89 -0.40 19.33
N VAL A 146 7.71 -0.59 18.72
CA VAL A 146 7.16 0.32 17.71
C VAL A 146 5.98 1.08 18.30
N ALA A 147 5.99 2.40 18.22
CA ALA A 147 4.85 3.22 18.59
C ALA A 147 4.21 3.82 17.33
N PHE A 148 2.93 3.52 17.11
CA PHE A 148 2.18 4.12 16.01
C PHE A 148 1.82 5.57 16.35
N ARG A 149 2.15 6.49 15.44
CA ARG A 149 1.69 7.90 15.49
C ARG A 149 0.39 8.08 14.72
N ASN A 150 0.12 7.19 13.76
CA ASN A 150 -1.18 7.02 13.13
C ASN A 150 -1.32 5.59 12.60
N GLY A 151 -2.51 5.19 12.13
CA GLY A 151 -2.65 4.02 11.26
C GLY A 151 -2.63 2.63 11.92
N GLN A 152 -2.50 2.52 13.25
CA GLN A 152 -2.49 1.23 13.97
C GLN A 152 -3.69 0.33 13.64
N HIS A 153 -4.91 0.88 13.67
CA HIS A 153 -6.12 0.15 13.30
C HIS A 153 -6.06 -0.39 11.87
N ARG A 154 -5.50 0.36 10.93
CA ARG A 154 -5.41 -0.06 9.53
C ARG A 154 -4.36 -1.15 9.36
N ALA A 155 -3.19 -1.00 10.00
CA ALA A 155 -2.16 -2.03 9.99
C ALA A 155 -2.70 -3.38 10.51
N ARG A 156 -3.41 -3.36 11.65
CA ARG A 156 -4.02 -4.57 12.22
C ARG A 156 -5.12 -5.16 11.33
N TYR A 157 -5.95 -4.32 10.73
CA TYR A 157 -6.95 -4.77 9.75
C TYR A 157 -6.33 -5.41 8.51
N LEU A 158 -5.28 -4.81 7.95
CA LEU A 158 -4.58 -5.33 6.78
C LEU A 158 -3.92 -6.68 7.06
N ALA A 159 -3.36 -6.87 8.25
CA ALA A 159 -2.80 -8.15 8.67
C ALA A 159 -3.88 -9.24 8.73
N TRP A 160 -5.03 -8.92 9.33
CA TRP A 160 -6.20 -9.81 9.34
C TRP A 160 -6.72 -10.10 7.92
N ALA A 161 -6.65 -9.11 7.02
CA ALA A 161 -7.00 -9.24 5.61
C ALA A 161 -5.92 -9.92 4.74
N GLY A 162 -4.83 -10.41 5.33
CA GLY A 162 -3.80 -11.21 4.68
C GLY A 162 -2.64 -10.44 4.07
N ALA A 163 -2.51 -9.13 4.30
CA ALA A 163 -1.31 -8.40 3.89
C ALA A 163 -0.08 -8.93 4.64
N VAL A 164 1.00 -9.19 3.92
CA VAL A 164 2.27 -9.67 4.49
C VAL A 164 3.27 -8.54 4.71
N TRP A 165 3.14 -7.45 3.95
CA TRP A 165 4.02 -6.28 4.03
C TRP A 165 3.21 -4.99 4.03
N LEU A 166 3.82 -3.92 4.52
CA LEU A 166 3.20 -2.60 4.58
C LEU A 166 4.24 -1.48 4.38
N PRO A 167 3.97 -0.45 3.56
CA PRO A 167 4.80 0.74 3.52
C PRO A 167 4.52 1.59 4.75
N VAL A 168 5.57 1.90 5.52
CA VAL A 168 5.47 2.68 6.75
C VAL A 168 6.45 3.83 6.69
N GLU A 169 6.00 5.01 7.09
CA GLU A 169 6.89 6.16 7.26
C GLU A 169 7.52 6.16 8.65
N VAL A 170 8.78 6.58 8.69
CA VAL A 170 9.60 6.66 9.91
C VAL A 170 10.65 7.74 9.73
N HIS A 171 11.14 8.33 10.83
CA HIS A 171 12.24 9.28 10.74
C HIS A 171 13.51 8.56 10.24
N GLU A 172 14.29 9.20 9.37
CA GLU A 172 15.44 8.55 8.69
C GLU A 172 16.49 7.98 9.66
N ARG A 173 16.65 8.60 10.83
CA ARG A 173 17.56 8.14 11.89
C ARG A 173 17.09 6.83 12.55
N GLU A 174 15.78 6.58 12.54
CA GLU A 174 15.17 5.38 13.10
C GLU A 174 14.97 4.29 12.03
N ALA A 175 15.06 4.63 10.74
CA ALA A 175 14.85 3.70 9.64
C ALA A 175 15.76 2.46 9.65
N PRO A 176 17.08 2.55 9.96
CA PRO A 176 17.93 1.36 10.07
C PRO A 176 17.43 0.39 11.14
N LEU A 177 16.98 0.94 12.26
CA LEU A 177 16.45 0.16 13.37
C LEU A 177 15.10 -0.50 13.02
N LEU A 178 14.25 0.21 12.27
CA LEU A 178 12.99 -0.35 11.78
C LEU A 178 13.23 -1.51 10.82
N ARG A 179 14.20 -1.40 9.89
CA ARG A 179 14.57 -2.50 9.00
C ARG A 179 15.12 -3.70 9.77
N GLU A 180 15.99 -3.46 10.75
CA GLU A 180 16.57 -4.52 11.59
C GLU A 180 15.49 -5.39 12.25
N PHE A 181 14.44 -4.77 12.82
CA PHE A 181 13.40 -5.52 13.54
C PHE A 181 12.20 -5.92 12.69
N CYS A 182 11.85 -5.12 11.69
CA CYS A 182 10.59 -5.22 10.97
C CYS A 182 10.74 -5.28 9.45
N GLY A 183 11.94 -5.28 8.88
CA GLY A 183 12.13 -5.29 7.43
C GLY A 183 11.41 -6.47 6.75
N ALA A 184 10.77 -6.19 5.62
CA ALA A 184 10.25 -7.21 4.73
C ALA A 184 11.43 -7.94 4.05
N ALA A 185 11.39 -9.27 3.97
CA ALA A 185 12.42 -10.01 3.26
C ALA A 185 12.32 -9.72 1.76
N GLY A 186 13.40 -9.26 1.12
CA GLY A 186 13.48 -9.03 -0.33
C GLY A 186 14.18 -7.74 -0.78
N GLU A 187 14.18 -6.67 0.02
CA GLU A 187 14.74 -5.38 -0.43
C GLU A 187 16.22 -5.16 -0.06
N ASP A 188 16.69 -5.76 1.03
CA ASP A 188 18.10 -5.66 1.44
C ASP A 188 19.03 -6.41 0.47
N ASP A 189 18.54 -7.45 -0.22
CA ASP A 189 19.31 -8.22 -1.21
C ASP A 189 19.39 -7.47 -2.55
N GLU A 190 18.30 -6.88 -3.06
CA GLU A 190 18.34 -6.08 -4.30
C GLU A 190 19.19 -4.81 -4.15
N GLN A 191 19.18 -4.15 -2.99
CA GLN A 191 20.04 -2.98 -2.74
C GLN A 191 21.51 -3.35 -2.48
N ARG A 192 21.82 -4.53 -1.92
CA ARG A 192 23.20 -5.03 -1.77
C ARG A 192 23.80 -5.50 -3.09
N GLU A 193 23.03 -6.21 -3.90
CA GLU A 193 23.46 -6.67 -5.24
C GLU A 193 23.68 -5.50 -6.21
N ALA A 194 22.82 -4.46 -6.16
CA ALA A 194 22.99 -3.26 -6.97
C ALA A 194 24.26 -2.46 -6.62
N VAL A 195 24.66 -2.44 -5.35
CA VAL A 195 25.89 -1.79 -4.88
C VAL A 195 27.15 -2.62 -5.17
N GLN A 196 27.05 -3.95 -5.23
CA GLN A 196 28.17 -4.82 -5.62
C GLN A 196 28.40 -4.90 -7.13
N HIS A 197 27.36 -4.82 -7.96
CA HIS A 197 27.49 -4.78 -9.42
C HIS A 197 27.91 -3.40 -10.00
N SER A 198 28.08 -2.40 -9.13
CA SER A 198 28.54 -1.06 -9.51
C SER A 198 29.99 -0.77 -9.10
N ARG A 199 30.79 -1.81 -8.76
CA ARG A 199 32.21 -1.68 -8.41
C ARG A 199 33.12 -2.40 -9.40
#